data_AF-A0A966Y7E3-F1
#
_entry.id   AF-A0A966Y7E3-F1
#
_cell.length_a   1.000
_cell.length_b   1.000
_cell.length_c   1.000
_cell.angle_alpha   90.00
_cell.angle_beta   90.00
_cell.angle_gamma   90.00
#
_symmetry.space_group_name_H-M   'P 1'
#
loop_
_entity.id
_entity.type
_entity.pdbx_description
1 polymer ?
#
loop_
_entity_poly.entity_id
_entity_poly.type
_entity_poly.pdbx_seq_one_letter_code
_entity_poly.pdbx_strand_id
1 'polypeptide(L)' 'MTQQPAIAILGASGRMGQMLAQTVLASDKAKLVAAADRVGSDWIGLDLGVMSGGTANGIIVS' A
#
# COMPACT_ATOMS: atom_id res chain seq x y z
N MET A 1 -10.65 16.64 16.68
CA MET A 1 -10.48 15.72 15.54
C MET A 1 -8.99 15.45 15.41
N THR A 2 -8.54 14.23 15.69
CA THR A 2 -7.12 13.87 15.48
C THR A 2 -6.93 13.52 14.01
N GLN A 3 -6.16 14.32 13.28
CA GLN A 3 -5.74 13.95 11.92
C GLN A 3 -4.76 12.77 12.02
N GLN A 4 -5.13 11.63 11.42
CA GLN A 4 -4.21 10.52 11.23
C GLN A 4 -3.21 10.89 10.11
N PRO A 5 -1.92 10.58 10.26
CA PRO A 5 -0.95 10.70 9.19
C PRO A 5 -1.37 9.86 7.97
N ALA A 6 -1.30 10.48 6.79
CA ALA A 6 -1.46 9.80 5.53
C ALA A 6 -0.09 9.29 5.05
N ILE A 7 0.00 8.00 4.75
CA ILE A 7 1.23 7.33 4.36
C ILE A 7 1.12 6.85 2.91
N ALA A 8 2.20 7.05 2.16
CA ALA A 8 2.42 6.46 0.85
C ALA A 8 3.63 5.51 0.90
N ILE A 9 3.57 4.39 0.18
CA ILE A 9 4.66 3.42 0.13
C ILE A 9 5.20 3.35 -1.30
N LEU A 10 6.51 3.57 -1.44
CA LEU A 10 7.24 3.39 -2.68
C LEU A 10 7.94 2.03 -2.66
N GLY A 11 7.89 1.29 -3.77
CA GLY A 11 8.37 -0.08 -3.85
C GLY A 11 7.40 -1.08 -3.22
N ALA A 12 6.10 -0.89 -3.46
CA ALA A 12 5.03 -1.67 -2.83
C ALA A 12 5.09 -3.18 -3.12
N SER A 13 5.60 -3.59 -4.29
CA SER A 13 5.80 -5.00 -4.65
C SER A 13 6.96 -5.66 -3.90
N GLY A 14 7.88 -4.88 -3.35
CA GLY A 14 9.03 -5.41 -2.61
C GLY A 14 8.62 -5.98 -1.25
N ARG A 15 9.41 -6.93 -0.72
CA ARG A 15 9.16 -7.56 0.59
C ARG A 15 8.96 -6.53 1.71
N MET A 16 9.78 -5.48 1.74
CA MET A 16 9.66 -4.42 2.75
C MET A 16 8.41 -3.57 2.52
N GLY A 17 8.11 -3.19 1.27
CA GLY A 17 6.92 -2.41 0.93
C GLY A 17 5.64 -3.11 1.35
N GLN A 18 5.54 -4.41 1.08
CA GLN A 18 4.40 -5.23 1.51
C GLN A 18 4.27 -5.27 3.05
N MET A 19 5.36 -5.49 3.79
CA MET A 19 5.30 -5.48 5.25
C MET A 19 4.90 -4.11 5.82
N LEU A 20 5.43 -3.02 5.26
CA LEU A 20 5.05 -1.67 5.67
C LEU A 20 3.57 -1.41 5.39
N ALA A 21 3.06 -1.83 4.24
CA ALA A 21 1.66 -1.67 3.86
C ALA A 21 0.74 -2.42 4.85
N GLN A 22 1.05 -3.68 5.14
CA GLN A 22 0.32 -4.48 6.11
C GLN A 22 0.35 -3.85 7.51
N THR A 23 1.50 -3.31 7.93
CA THR A 23 1.66 -2.65 9.23
C THR A 23 0.77 -1.41 9.34
N VAL A 24 0.73 -0.58 8.29
CA VAL A 24 -0.12 0.62 8.27
C VAL A 24 -1.60 0.25 8.21
N LEU A 25 -1.98 -0.74 7.39
CA LEU A 25 -3.37 -1.21 7.28
C LEU A 25 -3.89 -1.83 8.59
N ALA A 26 -3.01 -2.42 9.40
CA ALA A 26 -3.34 -2.95 10.72
C ALA A 26 -3.36 -1.89 11.84
N SER A 27 -2.99 -0.63 11.54
CA SER A 27 -2.90 0.44 12.53
C SER A 27 -4.13 1.35 12.50
N ASP A 28 -4.59 1.74 13.69
CA ASP A 28 -5.60 2.79 13.90
C ASP A 28 -4.98 4.20 14.01
N LYS A 29 -3.65 4.30 13.90
CA LYS A 29 -2.91 5.57 14.08
C LYS A 29 -2.57 6.27 12.78
N ALA A 30 -2.64 5.57 11.64
CA ALA A 30 -2.27 6.10 10.33
C ALA A 30 -3.17 5.53 9.24
N LYS A 31 -3.16 6.16 8.07
CA LYS A 31 -3.93 5.72 6.91
C LYS A 31 -3.00 5.53 5.72
N LEU A 32 -3.01 4.34 5.13
CA LEU A 32 -2.37 4.10 3.83
C LEU A 32 -3.25 4.72 2.74
N VAL A 33 -2.67 5.62 1.94
CA VAL A 33 -3.44 6.36 0.92
C VAL A 33 -2.91 6.17 -0.50
N ALA A 34 -1.67 5.69 -0.66
CA ALA A 34 -1.06 5.49 -1.96
C ALA A 34 0.02 4.40 -1.91
N ALA A 35 0.23 3.76 -3.07
CA ALA A 35 1.29 2.80 -3.29
C ALA A 35 1.87 3.04 -4.68
N ALA A 36 3.19 2.94 -4.81
CA ALA A 36 3.87 3.09 -6.09
C ALA A 36 5.01 2.08 -6.22
N ASP A 37 5.44 1.85 -7.45
CA ASP A 37 6.57 0.98 -7.73
C ASP A 37 7.44 1.48 -8.90
N ARG A 38 8.51 0.75 -9.19
CA ARG A 38 9.34 0.99 -10.36
C ARG A 38 8.49 0.80 -11.64
N VAL A 39 8.79 1.62 -12.64
CA VAL A 39 8.23 1.47 -13.99
C VAL A 39 8.50 0.05 -14.50
N GLY A 40 7.48 -0.59 -15.08
CA GLY A 40 7.55 -1.96 -15.59
C GLY A 40 7.38 -3.05 -14.53
N SER A 41 7.01 -2.70 -13.29
CA SER A 41 6.55 -3.68 -12.31
C SER A 41 5.21 -4.29 -12.73
N ASP A 42 5.05 -5.60 -12.57
CA ASP A 42 3.79 -6.30 -12.82
C ASP A 42 2.65 -5.87 -11.89
N TRP A 43 2.97 -5.09 -10.84
CA TRP A 43 2.00 -4.59 -9.88
C TRP A 43 1.32 -3.29 -10.32
N ILE A 44 1.89 -2.56 -11.28
CA ILE A 44 1.35 -1.27 -11.73
C ILE A 44 -0.06 -1.46 -12.28
N GLY A 45 -1.00 -0.63 -11.82
CA GLY A 45 -2.41 -0.70 -12.18
C GLY A 45 -3.23 -1.73 -11.42
N LEU A 46 -2.61 -2.50 -10.51
CA LEU A 46 -3.29 -3.52 -9.71
C LEU A 46 -3.58 -3.01 -8.30
N ASP A 47 -4.59 -3.60 -7.66
CA ASP A 47 -4.94 -3.31 -6.28
C ASP A 47 -3.92 -3.92 -5.31
N LEU A 48 -3.36 -3.08 -4.45
CA LEU A 48 -2.34 -3.47 -3.47
C LEU A 48 -2.81 -4.60 -2.55
N GLY A 49 -4.07 -4.52 -2.09
CA GLY A 49 -4.65 -5.50 -1.18
C GLY A 49 -4.74 -6.88 -1.82
N VAL A 50 -5.22 -6.93 -3.07
CA VAL A 50 -5.27 -8.17 -3.88
C VAL A 50 -3.86 -8.72 -4.13
N MET A 51 -2.92 -7.87 -4.57
CA MET A 51 -1.55 -8.28 -4.87
C MET A 51 -0.78 -8.78 -3.65
N SER A 52 -1.13 -8.28 -2.46
CA SER A 52 -0.53 -8.73 -1.19
C SER A 52 -1.19 -10.00 -0.62
N GLY A 53 -2.09 -10.65 -1.36
CA GLY A 53 -2.79 -11.88 -0.95
C GLY A 53 -4.00 -11.65 -0.04
N GLY A 54 -4.46 -10.41 0.09
CA GLY A 54 -5.62 -10.02 0.89
C GLY A 54 -6.85 -9.70 0.04
N THR A 55 -7.75 -8.91 0.62
CA THR A 55 -8.93 -8.37 -0.07
C THR A 55 -8.61 -7.02 -0.71
N ALA A 56 -9.40 -6.63 -1.72
CA ALA A 56 -9.25 -5.35 -2.38
C ALA A 56 -9.41 -4.19 -1.37
N ASN A 57 -8.47 -3.24 -1.39
CA ASN A 57 -8.46 -2.10 -0.48
C ASN A 57 -8.62 -0.74 -1.21
N GLY A 58 -8.71 -0.76 -2.54
CA GLY A 58 -8.90 0.41 -3.39
C GLY A 58 -7.63 1.22 -3.63
N ILE A 59 -6.47 0.75 -3.15
CA ILE A 59 -5.19 1.42 -3.34
C ILE A 59 -4.52 0.81 -4.57
N ILE A 60 -4.60 1.54 -5.69
CA ILE A 60 -3.99 1.12 -6.94
C ILE A 60 -2.51 1.50 -6.94
N VAL A 61 -1.66 0.55 -7.32
CA VAL A 61 -0.21 0.80 -7.43
C VAL A 61 0.08 1.60 -8.71
N SER A 62 0.77 2.73 -8.58
CA SER A 62 1.13 3.64 -9.68
C SER A 62 2.61 3.65 -10.03
#